data_AF-A0A5S3PCH8-F1
#
_entry.id   AF-A0A5S3PCH8-F1
#
_cell.length_a   1.000
_cell.length_b   1.000
_cell.length_c   1.000
_cell.angle_alpha   90.00
_cell.angle_beta   90.00
_cell.angle_gamma   90.00
#
_symmetry.space_group_name_H-M   'P 1'
#
loop_
_entity.id
_entity.type
_entity.pdbx_description
1 polymer ?
#
loop_
_entity_poly.entity_id
_entity_poly.type
_entity_poly.pdbx_seq_one_letter_code
_entity_poly.pdbx_strand_id
1 'polypeptide(L)'
;MKNIIKIALLCLLPIACQEQTVEGPLLTESLPKDKADYQRQIIGHLSGKDTIGNGTILKSRWAKAEREISKRYLMELINTLGIKALEHNYTTPNQYAAIDLILNPFKGTNVYGIIPSNTNSREYVVLGAHYDSGKENAPGAIDNATGIALVYSVVKELLKNQKRNKNIIMVFFDQEEEEQIGSIAFTKLIKKKQWNIHSIHCYDMVGWDGDNDRAMEIFSGSENLINLYKASAIAQNIPIKDIVIDPESYDNRSTDADVFVPLGFNVIGAGECYYHGDSNPYKDSPNDTFDKVNFEYLLSCSNLIEDIITKIIIQ
;
A
#
# COMPACT_ATOMS: atom_id res chain seq x y z
N MET A 1 51.94 12.94 55.59
CA MET A 1 50.60 12.30 55.60
C MET A 1 49.54 13.36 55.87
N LYS A 2 48.74 13.73 54.86
CA LYS A 2 47.30 14.01 54.94
C LYS A 2 46.80 14.30 53.52
N ASN A 3 45.92 13.43 53.05
CA ASN A 3 45.40 13.34 51.69
C ASN A 3 44.45 14.48 51.35
N ILE A 4 44.57 15.05 50.15
CA ILE A 4 43.53 15.87 49.52
C ILE A 4 42.84 14.97 48.48
N ILE A 5 41.61 14.57 48.77
CA ILE A 5 40.73 13.88 47.82
C ILE A 5 40.16 14.92 46.86
N LYS A 6 40.54 14.84 45.58
CA LYS A 6 39.86 15.57 44.49
C LYS A 6 38.68 14.73 44.03
N ILE A 7 37.46 15.16 44.35
CA ILE A 7 36.23 14.62 43.75
C ILE A 7 36.10 15.24 42.36
N ALA A 8 36.27 14.44 41.31
CA ALA A 8 35.93 14.82 39.95
C ALA A 8 34.42 14.59 39.75
N LEU A 9 33.66 15.68 39.66
CA LEU A 9 32.25 15.65 39.31
C LEU A 9 32.14 15.36 37.81
N LEU A 10 31.83 14.12 37.45
CA LEU A 10 31.62 13.72 36.05
C LEU A 10 30.20 14.14 35.66
N CYS A 11 30.06 15.32 35.03
CA CYS A 11 28.81 15.73 34.41
C CYS A 11 28.55 14.86 33.17
N LEU A 12 27.72 13.82 33.31
CA LEU A 12 27.11 13.12 32.18
C LEU A 12 26.04 14.03 31.57
N LEU A 13 26.42 14.76 30.53
CA LEU A 13 25.47 15.45 29.67
C LEU A 13 24.67 14.40 28.88
N PRO A 14 23.33 14.41 28.92
CA PRO A 14 22.54 13.57 28.05
C PRO A 14 22.77 14.05 26.61
N ILE A 15 23.41 13.22 25.80
CA ILE A 15 23.45 13.41 24.35
C ILE A 15 22.01 13.16 23.88
N ALA A 16 21.24 14.23 23.71
CA ALA A 16 20.01 14.17 22.97
C ALA A 16 20.38 13.74 21.54
N CYS A 17 19.99 12.52 21.17
CA CYS A 17 20.06 12.08 19.79
C CYS A 17 19.09 12.99 19.01
N GLN A 18 19.62 14.01 18.34
CA GLN A 18 18.85 14.73 17.33
C GLN A 18 18.54 13.70 16.24
N GLU A 19 17.28 13.27 16.15
CA GLU A 19 16.78 12.67 14.91
C GLU A 19 17.10 13.68 13.81
N GLN A 20 18.08 13.36 12.95
CA GLN A 20 18.31 14.13 11.74
C GLN A 20 17.01 14.06 10.95
N THR A 21 16.27 15.16 10.93
CA THR A 21 15.23 15.36 9.92
C THR A 21 15.92 15.18 8.59
N VAL A 22 15.55 14.12 7.90
CA VAL A 22 16.16 13.73 6.63
C VAL A 22 15.76 14.80 5.60
N GLU A 23 16.55 15.86 5.47
CA GLU A 23 16.24 17.04 4.67
C GLU A 23 16.46 16.76 3.16
N GLY A 24 15.55 17.25 2.32
CA GLY A 24 15.62 17.15 0.86
C GLY A 24 14.47 16.35 0.22
N PRO A 25 14.25 16.52 -1.10
CA PRO A 25 13.29 15.71 -1.86
C PRO A 25 13.73 14.24 -1.86
N LEU A 26 12.76 13.33 -1.78
CA LEU A 26 12.96 11.89 -1.79
C LEU A 26 12.79 11.28 -3.20
N LEU A 27 12.19 12.00 -4.14
CA LEU A 27 12.24 11.65 -5.56
C LEU A 27 13.42 12.39 -6.22
N THR A 28 14.45 11.64 -6.65
CA THR A 28 15.69 12.14 -7.28
C THR A 28 15.44 12.84 -8.61
N GLU A 29 14.52 12.31 -9.41
CA GLU A 29 14.26 12.71 -10.80
C GLU A 29 12.77 12.60 -11.13
N SER A 30 12.32 13.26 -12.20
CA SER A 30 10.98 13.00 -12.73
C SER A 30 10.88 11.53 -13.11
N LEU A 31 9.85 10.84 -12.63
CA LEU A 31 9.62 9.45 -13.01
C LEU A 31 9.60 9.30 -14.55
N PRO A 32 10.07 8.17 -15.09
CA PRO A 32 9.91 7.82 -16.49
C PRO A 32 8.48 8.00 -16.99
N LYS A 33 8.37 8.19 -18.30
CA LYS A 33 7.06 8.30 -18.97
C LYS A 33 6.41 6.94 -19.15
N ASP A 34 7.20 5.92 -19.48
CA ASP A 34 6.71 4.56 -19.71
C ASP A 34 6.26 3.90 -18.41
N LYS A 35 5.16 3.15 -18.48
CA LYS A 35 4.52 2.51 -17.33
C LYS A 35 5.44 1.50 -16.64
N ALA A 36 6.04 0.60 -17.40
CA ALA A 36 6.91 -0.43 -16.84
C ALA A 36 8.13 0.21 -16.17
N ASP A 37 8.69 1.26 -16.79
CA ASP A 37 9.88 1.94 -16.27
C ASP A 37 9.62 2.68 -14.96
N TYR A 38 8.53 3.44 -14.84
CA TYR A 38 8.24 4.10 -13.56
C TYR A 38 7.80 3.10 -12.48
N GLN A 39 7.18 1.97 -12.84
CA GLN A 39 6.89 0.90 -11.89
C GLN A 39 8.17 0.29 -11.34
N ARG A 40 9.16 0.00 -12.21
CA ARG A 40 10.50 -0.42 -11.80
C ARG A 40 11.14 0.60 -10.87
N GLN A 41 11.13 1.88 -11.23
CA GLN A 41 11.74 2.90 -10.37
C GLN A 41 11.07 3.00 -8.99
N ILE A 42 9.73 2.97 -8.93
CA ILE A 42 9.00 3.01 -7.66
C ILE A 42 9.37 1.81 -6.78
N ILE A 43 9.36 0.60 -7.35
CA ILE A 43 9.69 -0.62 -6.62
C ILE A 43 11.17 -0.61 -6.23
N GLY A 44 12.06 -0.12 -7.09
CA GLY A 44 13.49 -0.05 -6.82
C GLY A 44 13.82 0.84 -5.63
N HIS A 45 13.19 2.02 -5.54
CA HIS A 45 13.28 2.91 -4.39
C HIS A 45 12.70 2.28 -3.11
N LEU A 46 11.49 1.72 -3.18
CA LEU A 46 10.77 1.23 -2.00
C LEU A 46 11.31 -0.10 -1.45
N SER A 47 12.00 -0.88 -2.27
CA SER A 47 12.65 -2.15 -1.88
C SER A 47 14.15 -2.02 -1.63
N GLY A 48 14.71 -0.80 -1.67
CA GLY A 48 16.13 -0.59 -1.40
C GLY A 48 17.09 -1.07 -2.48
N LYS A 49 16.61 -1.43 -3.67
CA LYS A 49 17.47 -1.69 -4.82
C LYS A 49 18.20 -0.42 -5.26
N ASP A 50 17.48 0.68 -5.27
CA ASP A 50 17.95 1.99 -5.71
C ASP A 50 17.90 2.99 -4.55
N THR A 51 18.84 3.94 -4.54
CA THR A 51 18.83 5.05 -3.58
C THR A 51 17.70 6.02 -3.90
N ILE A 52 17.01 6.53 -2.88
CA ILE A 52 16.05 7.62 -3.06
C ILE A 52 16.77 8.99 -3.11
N GLY A 53 16.00 10.06 -3.34
CA GLY A 53 16.40 11.47 -3.56
C GLY A 53 17.59 11.99 -2.76
N ASN A 54 17.63 11.62 -1.49
CA ASN A 54 18.59 12.09 -0.50
C ASN A 54 19.75 11.11 -0.25
N GLY A 55 19.88 10.05 -1.07
CA GLY A 55 20.87 8.99 -0.92
C GLY A 55 20.50 7.87 0.06
N THR A 56 19.30 7.87 0.64
CA THR A 56 18.85 6.79 1.54
C THR A 56 18.57 5.51 0.76
N ILE A 57 18.96 4.37 1.32
CA ILE A 57 18.55 3.03 0.91
C ILE A 57 17.65 2.48 2.01
N LEU A 58 16.38 2.19 1.67
CA LEU A 58 15.47 1.51 2.57
C LEU A 58 15.87 0.04 2.67
N LYS A 59 16.04 -0.51 3.89
CA LYS A 59 16.30 -1.95 4.05
C LYS A 59 15.00 -2.73 4.14
N SER A 60 14.02 -2.09 4.75
CA SER A 60 12.63 -2.52 4.82
C SER A 60 11.75 -1.28 4.88
N ARG A 61 10.46 -1.48 5.10
CA ARG A 61 9.49 -0.45 5.44
C ARG A 61 8.80 -0.81 6.76
N TRP A 62 9.50 -1.52 7.65
CA TRP A 62 8.97 -1.98 8.95
C TRP A 62 9.21 -0.97 10.07
N ALA A 63 10.45 -0.56 10.28
CA ALA A 63 10.81 0.30 11.40
C ALA A 63 10.14 1.67 11.27
N LYS A 64 9.73 2.28 12.40
CA LYS A 64 9.04 3.58 12.42
C LYS A 64 9.75 4.66 11.59
N ALA A 65 11.09 4.72 11.65
CA ALA A 65 11.87 5.68 10.87
C ALA A 65 11.81 5.40 9.36
N GLU A 66 11.86 4.12 8.95
CA GLU A 66 11.70 3.73 7.55
C GLU A 66 10.27 4.00 7.07
N ARG A 67 9.24 3.72 7.89
CA ARG A 67 7.84 4.06 7.59
C ARG A 67 7.63 5.56 7.41
N GLU A 68 8.28 6.40 8.21
CA GLU A 68 8.21 7.86 8.04
C GLU A 68 8.86 8.32 6.72
N ILE A 69 9.96 7.69 6.30
CA ILE A 69 10.60 7.96 5.01
C ILE A 69 9.70 7.48 3.86
N SER A 70 9.15 6.27 3.94
CA SER A 70 8.20 5.72 2.95
C SER A 70 6.96 6.60 2.82
N LYS A 71 6.37 7.02 3.94
CA LYS A 71 5.23 7.95 3.98
C LYS A 71 5.55 9.25 3.21
N ARG A 72 6.68 9.88 3.50
CA ARG A 72 7.12 11.10 2.80
C ARG A 72 7.33 10.86 1.31
N TYR A 73 7.98 9.76 0.94
CA TYR A 73 8.20 9.37 -0.45
C TYR A 73 6.87 9.23 -1.19
N LEU A 74 5.89 8.56 -0.58
CA LEU A 74 4.56 8.38 -1.15
C LEU A 74 3.81 9.70 -1.29
N MET A 75 3.94 10.62 -0.34
CA MET A 75 3.36 11.96 -0.49
C MET A 75 3.96 12.69 -1.69
N GLU A 76 5.28 12.64 -1.89
CA GLU A 76 5.92 13.19 -3.07
C GLU A 76 5.44 12.49 -4.35
N LEU A 77 5.32 11.16 -4.32
CA LEU A 77 4.82 10.36 -5.43
C LEU A 77 3.41 10.79 -5.85
N ILE A 78 2.47 10.93 -4.90
CA ILE A 78 1.12 11.45 -5.18
C ILE A 78 1.18 12.86 -5.79
N ASN A 79 2.03 13.74 -5.24
CA ASN A 79 2.15 15.11 -5.73
C ASN A 79 2.67 15.18 -7.18
N THR A 80 3.45 14.19 -7.64
CA THR A 80 3.89 14.13 -9.06
C THR A 80 2.73 14.00 -10.05
N LEU A 81 1.57 13.51 -9.59
CA LEU A 81 0.34 13.43 -10.38
C LEU A 81 -0.47 14.73 -10.39
N GLY A 82 0.02 15.78 -9.74
CA GLY A 82 -0.75 17.01 -9.50
C GLY A 82 -1.90 16.84 -8.51
N ILE A 83 -1.92 15.72 -7.77
CA ILE A 83 -2.90 15.42 -6.73
C ILE A 83 -2.34 15.90 -5.39
N LYS A 84 -3.17 16.55 -4.57
CA LYS A 84 -2.77 16.91 -3.21
C LYS A 84 -2.63 15.66 -2.34
N ALA A 85 -1.42 15.35 -1.90
CA ALA A 85 -1.19 14.34 -0.87
C ALA A 85 -1.76 14.79 0.49
N LEU A 86 -2.40 13.86 1.20
CA LEU A 86 -3.01 14.06 2.51
C LEU A 86 -2.56 12.97 3.47
N GLU A 87 -2.30 13.36 4.72
CA GLU A 87 -2.04 12.44 5.81
C GLU A 87 -3.34 12.12 6.57
N HIS A 88 -3.51 10.85 6.91
CA HIS A 88 -4.50 10.37 7.88
C HIS A 88 -3.77 9.81 9.09
N ASN A 89 -3.49 10.69 10.06
CA ASN A 89 -2.89 10.32 11.34
C ASN A 89 -3.93 9.63 12.23
N TYR A 90 -3.56 8.50 12.82
CA TYR A 90 -4.44 7.74 13.71
C TYR A 90 -3.72 7.28 14.98
N THR A 91 -4.53 6.92 15.97
CA THR A 91 -4.09 6.22 17.18
C THR A 91 -5.10 5.11 17.45
N THR A 92 -4.61 3.87 17.51
CA THR A 92 -5.44 2.68 17.69
C THR A 92 -4.99 1.97 18.97
N PRO A 93 -5.93 1.61 19.88
CA PRO A 93 -5.58 0.82 21.06
C PRO A 93 -4.99 -0.54 20.67
N ASN A 94 -4.26 -1.16 21.58
CA ASN A 94 -3.79 -2.53 21.38
C ASN A 94 -4.99 -3.48 21.28
N GLN A 95 -4.79 -4.64 20.63
CA GLN A 95 -5.88 -5.62 20.43
C GLN A 95 -6.54 -6.05 21.76
N TYR A 96 -5.78 -6.03 22.87
CA TYR A 96 -6.27 -6.33 24.21
C TYR A 96 -6.13 -5.13 25.13
N ALA A 97 -7.23 -4.67 25.73
CA ALA A 97 -7.25 -3.51 26.63
C ALA A 97 -6.32 -3.66 27.85
N ALA A 98 -6.03 -4.90 28.28
CA ALA A 98 -5.06 -5.16 29.35
C ALA A 98 -3.62 -4.79 28.94
N ILE A 99 -3.29 -4.89 27.65
CA ILE A 99 -1.98 -4.53 27.10
C ILE A 99 -1.82 -3.00 27.07
N ASP A 100 -2.89 -2.24 26.86
CA ASP A 100 -2.86 -0.77 26.90
C ASP A 100 -2.43 -0.19 28.26
N LEU A 101 -2.47 -0.99 29.34
CA LEU A 101 -1.97 -0.59 30.66
C LEU A 101 -0.43 -0.62 30.74
N ILE A 102 0.24 -1.29 29.79
CA ILE A 102 1.67 -1.61 29.84
C ILE A 102 2.40 -1.13 28.58
N LEU A 103 1.72 -1.13 27.42
CA LEU A 103 2.24 -0.67 26.15
C LEU A 103 1.45 0.53 25.63
N ASN A 104 2.15 1.44 24.96
CA ASN A 104 1.51 2.55 24.30
C ASN A 104 0.61 2.06 23.14
N PRO A 105 -0.45 2.80 22.80
CA PRO A 105 -1.27 2.49 21.63
C PRO A 105 -0.46 2.63 20.34
N PHE A 106 -0.89 1.92 19.30
CA PHE A 106 -0.35 2.05 17.96
C PHE A 106 -0.60 3.45 17.42
N LYS A 107 0.39 4.01 16.73
CA LYS A 107 0.32 5.29 16.04
C LYS A 107 0.96 5.14 14.67
N GLY A 108 0.25 5.56 13.65
CA GLY A 108 0.69 5.50 12.27
C GLY A 108 -0.05 6.53 11.42
N THR A 109 0.27 6.50 10.13
CA THR A 109 -0.24 7.49 9.18
C THR A 109 -0.49 6.85 7.82
N ASN A 110 -1.75 6.75 7.41
CA ASN A 110 -2.04 6.44 6.00
C ASN A 110 -1.76 7.69 5.16
N VAL A 111 -1.38 7.48 3.91
CA VAL A 111 -1.22 8.55 2.91
C VAL A 111 -2.28 8.38 1.84
N TYR A 112 -2.97 9.45 1.46
CA TYR A 112 -3.99 9.35 0.41
C TYR A 112 -4.11 10.61 -0.43
N GLY A 113 -4.69 10.48 -1.62
CA GLY A 113 -5.02 11.57 -2.52
C GLY A 113 -6.41 11.37 -3.11
N ILE A 114 -7.10 12.46 -3.45
CA ILE A 114 -8.43 12.42 -4.05
C ILE A 114 -8.39 13.04 -5.44
N ILE A 115 -8.83 12.28 -6.43
CA ILE A 115 -9.07 12.74 -7.79
C ILE A 115 -10.57 13.03 -7.92
N PRO A 116 -10.96 14.29 -8.16
CA PRO A 116 -12.38 14.63 -8.26
C PRO A 116 -13.00 14.08 -9.55
N SER A 117 -14.28 13.73 -9.46
CA SER A 117 -15.11 13.49 -10.65
C SER A 117 -15.22 14.75 -11.51
N ASN A 118 -15.50 14.57 -12.81
CA ASN A 118 -15.81 15.64 -13.74
C ASN A 118 -17.29 16.05 -13.73
N THR A 119 -18.15 15.35 -12.97
CA THR A 119 -19.61 15.54 -12.95
C THR A 119 -20.19 15.93 -11.59
N ASN A 120 -19.35 16.34 -10.63
CA ASN A 120 -19.75 16.63 -9.23
C ASN A 120 -20.44 15.46 -8.51
N SER A 121 -20.10 14.23 -8.89
CA SER A 121 -20.59 13.03 -8.23
C SER A 121 -20.18 12.99 -6.76
N ARG A 122 -21.03 12.37 -5.94
CA ARG A 122 -20.76 12.11 -4.52
C ARG A 122 -20.19 10.72 -4.28
N GLU A 123 -20.09 9.89 -5.30
CA GLU A 123 -19.59 8.53 -5.20
C GLU A 123 -18.06 8.50 -5.27
N TYR A 124 -17.47 7.56 -4.53
CA TYR A 124 -16.02 7.37 -4.43
C TYR A 124 -15.66 5.91 -4.75
N VAL A 125 -14.61 5.73 -5.54
CA VAL A 125 -13.92 4.45 -5.74
C VAL A 125 -12.59 4.53 -5.00
N VAL A 126 -12.29 3.56 -4.15
CA VAL A 126 -11.02 3.51 -3.39
C VAL A 126 -10.09 2.50 -4.05
N LEU A 127 -8.84 2.90 -4.32
CA LEU A 127 -7.75 2.04 -4.75
C LEU A 127 -6.65 2.06 -3.67
N GLY A 128 -6.32 0.90 -3.13
CA GLY A 128 -5.47 0.76 -1.95
C GLY A 128 -4.34 -0.25 -2.11
N ALA A 129 -3.23 -0.01 -1.41
CA ALA A 129 -2.15 -0.97 -1.16
C ALA A 129 -1.48 -0.55 0.16
N HIS A 130 -0.88 -1.45 0.93
CA HIS A 130 -0.10 -1.04 2.10
C HIS A 130 1.33 -0.67 1.71
N TYR A 131 2.00 0.10 2.57
CA TYR A 131 3.36 0.56 2.32
C TYR A 131 4.38 0.15 3.35
N ASP A 132 3.98 -0.43 4.45
CA ASP A 132 4.92 -1.18 5.28
C ASP A 132 5.38 -2.45 4.55
N SER A 133 6.25 -3.19 5.20
CA SER A 133 6.75 -4.50 4.75
C SER A 133 7.01 -5.34 5.99
N GLY A 134 7.10 -6.66 5.82
CA GLY A 134 7.40 -7.59 6.89
C GLY A 134 8.65 -7.29 7.75
N LYS A 135 8.72 -8.00 8.88
CA LYS A 135 9.85 -7.96 9.84
C LYS A 135 11.15 -8.49 9.20
N GLU A 136 12.22 -8.57 10.00
CA GLU A 136 13.48 -9.25 9.63
C GLU A 136 14.30 -8.61 8.49
N ASN A 137 14.09 -7.33 8.20
CA ASN A 137 14.66 -6.64 7.04
C ASN A 137 14.16 -7.21 5.70
N ALA A 138 12.88 -7.60 5.64
CA ALA A 138 12.22 -7.88 4.36
C ALA A 138 12.15 -6.58 3.54
N PRO A 139 12.78 -6.52 2.35
CA PRO A 139 12.73 -5.32 1.51
C PRO A 139 11.32 -5.03 0.99
N GLY A 140 10.49 -6.06 0.89
CA GLY A 140 9.09 -5.92 0.53
C GLY A 140 8.90 -5.48 -0.92
N ALA A 141 9.66 -6.06 -1.84
CA ALA A 141 9.59 -5.72 -3.25
C ALA A 141 8.26 -6.18 -3.86
N ILE A 142 7.90 -7.44 -3.69
CA ILE A 142 6.60 -7.96 -4.10
C ILE A 142 5.57 -7.58 -3.06
N ASP A 143 5.88 -7.72 -1.77
CA ASP A 143 5.00 -7.45 -0.63
C ASP A 143 5.40 -6.15 0.11
N ASN A 144 4.84 -4.98 -0.22
CA ASN A 144 3.85 -4.71 -1.25
C ASN A 144 4.21 -3.49 -2.11
N ALA A 145 5.50 -3.35 -2.48
CA ALA A 145 5.90 -2.27 -3.39
C ALA A 145 5.24 -2.42 -4.77
N THR A 146 4.93 -3.65 -5.19
CA THR A 146 4.21 -3.92 -6.43
C THR A 146 2.78 -3.39 -6.40
N GLY A 147 2.03 -3.56 -5.31
CA GLY A 147 0.69 -2.99 -5.15
C GLY A 147 0.70 -1.47 -5.18
N ILE A 148 1.69 -0.84 -4.54
CA ILE A 148 1.89 0.63 -4.62
C ILE A 148 2.11 1.07 -6.06
N ALA A 149 3.01 0.40 -6.78
CA ALA A 149 3.34 0.73 -8.17
C ALA A 149 2.13 0.51 -9.11
N LEU A 150 1.33 -0.54 -8.87
CA LEU A 150 0.07 -0.79 -9.57
C LEU A 150 -0.92 0.35 -9.33
N VAL A 151 -1.25 0.66 -8.08
CA VAL A 151 -2.20 1.72 -7.71
C VAL A 151 -1.79 3.06 -8.31
N TYR A 152 -0.51 3.43 -8.16
CA TYR A 152 0.02 4.65 -8.76
C TYR A 152 -0.15 4.66 -10.28
N SER A 153 0.19 3.55 -10.95
CA SER A 153 0.11 3.44 -12.41
C SER A 153 -1.32 3.61 -12.92
N VAL A 154 -2.28 2.96 -12.28
CA VAL A 154 -3.69 3.03 -12.65
C VAL A 154 -4.18 4.47 -12.49
N VAL A 155 -3.93 5.10 -11.35
CA VAL A 155 -4.37 6.49 -11.11
C VAL A 155 -3.74 7.46 -12.11
N LYS A 156 -2.45 7.31 -12.43
CA LYS A 156 -1.76 8.12 -13.44
C LYS A 156 -2.42 8.03 -14.81
N GLU A 157 -2.84 6.85 -15.24
CA GLU A 157 -3.54 6.65 -16.51
C GLU A 157 -4.98 7.18 -16.47
N LEU A 158 -5.71 6.95 -15.38
CA LEU A 158 -7.07 7.45 -15.19
C LEU A 158 -7.16 8.99 -15.20
N LEU A 159 -6.08 9.70 -14.88
CA LEU A 159 -6.01 11.16 -15.01
C LEU A 159 -6.13 11.64 -16.46
N LYS A 160 -5.73 10.81 -17.44
CA LYS A 160 -5.85 11.12 -18.88
C LYS A 160 -7.29 11.03 -19.38
N ASN A 161 -8.17 10.31 -18.68
CA ASN A 161 -9.57 10.17 -19.05
C ASN A 161 -10.35 11.47 -18.84
N GLN A 162 -11.03 11.96 -19.87
CA GLN A 162 -11.84 13.18 -19.77
C GLN A 162 -13.20 12.96 -19.10
N LYS A 163 -13.65 11.71 -19.01
CA LYS A 163 -14.93 11.34 -18.42
C LYS A 163 -14.69 10.52 -17.15
N ARG A 164 -14.84 11.16 -16.00
CA ARG A 164 -14.88 10.50 -14.68
C ARG A 164 -16.14 10.92 -13.95
N ASN A 165 -17.09 10.01 -13.82
CA ASN A 165 -18.36 10.20 -13.12
C ASN A 165 -18.28 9.84 -11.63
N LYS A 166 -17.13 9.40 -11.13
CA LYS A 166 -16.90 9.09 -9.72
C LYS A 166 -15.58 9.69 -9.27
N ASN A 167 -15.49 10.04 -7.99
CA ASN A 167 -14.23 10.45 -7.39
C ASN A 167 -13.37 9.21 -7.16
N ILE A 168 -12.05 9.34 -7.23
CA ILE A 168 -11.12 8.25 -6.93
C ILE A 168 -10.34 8.64 -5.68
N ILE A 169 -10.24 7.72 -4.73
CA ILE A 169 -9.34 7.83 -3.59
C ILE A 169 -8.20 6.84 -3.82
N MET A 170 -7.00 7.36 -4.01
CA MET A 170 -5.79 6.56 -3.95
C MET A 170 -5.28 6.58 -2.52
N VAL A 171 -5.09 5.44 -1.88
CA VAL A 171 -4.63 5.34 -0.50
C VAL A 171 -3.51 4.32 -0.37
N PHE A 172 -2.52 4.67 0.45
CA PHE A 172 -1.46 3.79 0.90
C PHE A 172 -1.60 3.58 2.42
N PHE A 173 -1.88 2.35 2.82
CA PHE A 173 -2.13 1.98 4.20
C PHE A 173 -0.82 1.75 4.95
N ASP A 174 -0.78 2.17 6.21
CA ASP A 174 0.34 1.91 7.11
C ASP A 174 0.00 0.71 8.01
N GLN A 175 1.00 -0.05 8.46
CA GLN A 175 0.83 -1.09 9.49
C GLN A 175 -0.16 -2.21 9.09
N GLU A 176 -0.12 -2.67 7.85
CA GLU A 176 -0.83 -3.88 7.43
C GLU A 176 -0.22 -5.10 8.14
N GLU A 177 1.11 -5.19 8.16
CA GLU A 177 1.89 -6.30 8.73
C GLU A 177 1.88 -6.27 10.28
N GLU A 178 1.27 -5.24 10.86
CA GLU A 178 0.91 -5.14 12.28
C GLU A 178 -0.60 -5.38 12.51
N GLU A 179 -1.25 -6.10 11.60
CA GLU A 179 -2.66 -6.51 11.59
C GLU A 179 -3.63 -5.43 11.12
N GLN A 180 -3.39 -4.91 9.90
CA GLN A 180 -4.29 -4.01 9.17
C GLN A 180 -4.67 -2.73 9.94
N ILE A 181 -3.79 -2.25 10.81
CA ILE A 181 -4.11 -1.14 11.71
C ILE A 181 -4.47 0.11 10.90
N GLY A 182 -3.75 0.37 9.80
CA GLY A 182 -4.00 1.50 8.92
C GLY A 182 -5.33 1.42 8.18
N SER A 183 -5.66 0.29 7.56
CA SER A 183 -6.95 0.12 6.87
C SER A 183 -8.12 0.11 7.85
N ILE A 184 -7.99 -0.54 9.03
CA ILE A 184 -8.98 -0.43 10.12
C ILE A 184 -9.20 1.03 10.51
N ALA A 185 -8.14 1.83 10.67
CA ALA A 185 -8.28 3.24 10.96
C ALA A 185 -8.94 3.99 9.79
N PHE A 186 -8.65 3.61 8.55
CA PHE A 186 -9.24 4.23 7.36
C PHE A 186 -10.75 3.99 7.26
N THR A 187 -11.28 2.84 7.69
CA THR A 187 -12.75 2.62 7.78
C THR A 187 -13.43 3.71 8.62
N LYS A 188 -12.79 4.12 9.72
CA LYS A 188 -13.28 5.18 10.62
C LYS A 188 -13.20 6.54 9.92
N LEU A 189 -12.18 6.79 9.12
CA LEU A 189 -12.07 8.00 8.30
C LEU A 189 -13.19 8.07 7.27
N ILE A 190 -13.46 6.99 6.53
CA ILE A 190 -14.56 6.91 5.56
C ILE A 190 -15.87 7.32 6.23
N LYS A 191 -16.19 6.70 7.39
CA LYS A 191 -17.40 7.02 8.16
C LYS A 191 -17.43 8.49 8.62
N LYS A 192 -16.31 9.00 9.15
CA LYS A 192 -16.17 10.39 9.61
C LYS A 192 -16.35 11.40 8.48
N LYS A 193 -15.83 11.10 7.29
CA LYS A 193 -15.93 11.94 6.09
C LYS A 193 -17.27 11.79 5.37
N GLN A 194 -18.05 10.77 5.73
CA GLN A 194 -19.32 10.43 5.10
C GLN A 194 -19.18 10.25 3.58
N TRP A 195 -18.07 9.66 3.14
CA TRP A 195 -17.89 9.35 1.72
C TRP A 195 -18.86 8.24 1.31
N ASN A 196 -19.61 8.49 0.23
CA ASN A 196 -20.46 7.48 -0.38
C ASN A 196 -19.57 6.55 -1.22
N ILE A 197 -19.09 5.46 -0.63
CA ILE A 197 -18.19 4.53 -1.29
C ILE A 197 -18.99 3.63 -2.23
N HIS A 198 -18.67 3.70 -3.52
CA HIS A 198 -19.20 2.80 -4.54
C HIS A 198 -18.51 1.43 -4.48
N SER A 199 -17.17 1.43 -4.47
CA SER A 199 -16.37 0.21 -4.32
C SER A 199 -14.97 0.49 -3.78
N ILE A 200 -14.36 -0.52 -3.17
CA ILE A 200 -13.00 -0.51 -2.63
C ILE A 200 -12.22 -1.62 -3.31
N HIS A 201 -11.01 -1.32 -3.77
CA HIS A 201 -10.13 -2.30 -4.41
C HIS A 201 -8.76 -2.20 -3.73
N CYS A 202 -8.34 -3.25 -3.05
CA CYS A 202 -7.03 -3.33 -2.42
C CYS A 202 -6.17 -4.34 -3.18
N TYR A 203 -4.92 -3.95 -3.47
CA TYR A 203 -3.98 -4.74 -4.24
C TYR A 203 -2.82 -5.13 -3.36
N ASP A 204 -2.59 -6.44 -3.29
CA ASP A 204 -1.58 -7.01 -2.43
C ASP A 204 -0.83 -8.10 -3.17
N MET A 205 0.50 -8.03 -3.13
CA MET A 205 1.41 -8.94 -3.81
C MET A 205 1.05 -9.14 -5.30
N VAL A 206 1.44 -8.22 -6.18
CA VAL A 206 1.15 -8.30 -7.64
C VAL A 206 2.44 -8.37 -8.45
N GLY A 207 3.33 -9.29 -8.06
CA GLY A 207 4.68 -9.39 -8.61
C GLY A 207 5.20 -10.79 -8.86
N TRP A 208 4.41 -11.84 -8.60
CA TRP A 208 4.79 -13.23 -8.83
C TRP A 208 3.78 -13.94 -9.74
N ASP A 209 4.32 -14.81 -10.60
CA ASP A 209 3.56 -15.68 -11.51
C ASP A 209 4.49 -16.84 -11.86
N GLY A 210 4.42 -17.90 -11.04
CA GLY A 210 5.36 -19.01 -11.05
C GLY A 210 5.08 -20.01 -12.17
N ASP A 211 3.83 -20.12 -12.61
CA ASP A 211 3.43 -20.99 -13.73
C ASP A 211 3.32 -20.26 -15.07
N ASN A 212 3.44 -18.92 -15.08
CA ASN A 212 3.36 -18.04 -16.25
C ASN A 212 2.00 -18.03 -16.94
N ASP A 213 0.91 -18.37 -16.24
CA ASP A 213 -0.45 -18.30 -16.76
C ASP A 213 -1.05 -16.87 -16.68
N ARG A 214 -0.35 -15.95 -15.99
CA ARG A 214 -0.73 -14.56 -15.72
C ARG A 214 -2.04 -14.42 -14.95
N ALA A 215 -2.46 -15.46 -14.24
CA ALA A 215 -3.69 -15.41 -13.47
C ALA A 215 -3.62 -14.36 -12.37
N MET A 216 -4.75 -13.69 -12.14
CA MET A 216 -4.93 -12.84 -10.98
C MET A 216 -5.98 -13.45 -10.07
N GLU A 217 -5.68 -13.49 -8.78
CA GLU A 217 -6.62 -13.91 -7.76
C GLU A 217 -7.45 -12.72 -7.31
N ILE A 218 -8.76 -12.93 -7.13
CA ILE A 218 -9.68 -11.91 -6.60
C ILE A 218 -10.59 -12.51 -5.53
N PHE A 219 -10.97 -11.70 -4.55
CA PHE A 219 -11.88 -12.09 -3.47
C PHE A 219 -12.72 -10.93 -2.97
N SER A 220 -13.72 -11.25 -2.15
CA SER A 220 -14.55 -10.29 -1.40
C SER A 220 -15.48 -9.37 -2.20
N GLY A 221 -15.75 -9.69 -3.47
CA GLY A 221 -16.63 -8.92 -4.36
C GLY A 221 -18.09 -9.32 -4.36
N SER A 222 -18.97 -8.34 -4.59
CA SER A 222 -20.33 -8.64 -5.03
C SER A 222 -20.30 -9.36 -6.38
N GLU A 223 -21.34 -10.17 -6.66
CA GLU A 223 -21.47 -10.89 -7.93
C GLU A 223 -21.28 -9.97 -9.15
N ASN A 224 -21.87 -8.76 -9.11
CA ASN A 224 -21.72 -7.78 -10.18
C ASN A 224 -20.28 -7.31 -10.37
N LEU A 225 -19.53 -7.11 -9.27
CA LEU A 225 -18.15 -6.65 -9.35
C LEU A 225 -17.21 -7.76 -9.82
N ILE A 226 -17.39 -8.98 -9.31
CA ILE A 226 -16.67 -10.17 -9.77
C ILE A 226 -16.92 -10.39 -11.27
N ASN A 227 -18.18 -10.29 -11.72
CA ASN A 227 -18.52 -10.44 -13.13
C ASN A 227 -17.87 -9.36 -14.01
N LEU A 228 -17.75 -8.11 -13.53
CA LEU A 228 -17.04 -7.06 -14.25
C LEU A 228 -15.54 -7.36 -14.39
N TYR A 229 -14.91 -7.85 -13.32
CA TYR A 229 -13.51 -8.28 -13.33
C TYR A 229 -13.31 -9.43 -14.33
N LYS A 230 -14.10 -10.50 -14.21
CA LYS A 230 -14.05 -11.66 -15.12
C LYS A 230 -14.26 -11.27 -16.58
N ALA A 231 -15.27 -10.43 -16.87
CA ALA A 231 -15.55 -9.98 -18.24
C ALA A 231 -14.39 -9.18 -18.85
N SER A 232 -13.74 -8.32 -18.06
CA SER A 232 -12.59 -7.54 -18.51
C SER A 232 -11.35 -8.41 -18.71
N ALA A 233 -11.14 -9.38 -17.82
CA ALA A 233 -10.02 -10.32 -17.91
C ALA A 233 -10.14 -11.28 -19.10
N ILE A 234 -11.35 -11.80 -19.38
CA ILE A 234 -11.64 -12.60 -20.59
C ILE A 234 -11.27 -11.84 -21.86
N ALA A 235 -11.61 -10.55 -21.94
CA ALA A 235 -11.29 -9.72 -23.10
C ALA A 235 -9.78 -9.54 -23.33
N GLN A 236 -8.97 -9.78 -22.29
CA GLN A 236 -7.52 -9.64 -22.31
C GLN A 236 -6.78 -11.00 -22.25
N ASN A 237 -7.52 -12.13 -22.28
CA ASN A 237 -6.99 -13.48 -22.08
C ASN A 237 -6.16 -13.62 -20.79
N ILE A 238 -6.65 -13.03 -19.70
CA ILE A 238 -6.08 -13.13 -18.35
C ILE A 238 -7.00 -14.02 -17.52
N PRO A 239 -6.53 -15.15 -16.96
CA PRO A 239 -7.32 -15.94 -16.04
C PRO A 239 -7.63 -15.16 -14.76
N ILE A 240 -8.86 -15.29 -14.27
CA ILE A 240 -9.24 -14.82 -12.93
C ILE A 240 -9.52 -16.06 -12.09
N LYS A 241 -8.83 -16.15 -10.95
CA LYS A 241 -9.12 -17.16 -9.92
C LYS A 241 -9.93 -16.47 -8.83
N ASP A 242 -11.22 -16.78 -8.77
CA ASP A 242 -12.08 -16.24 -7.72
C ASP A 242 -12.03 -17.11 -6.47
N ILE A 243 -11.71 -16.50 -5.34
CA ILE A 243 -11.82 -17.17 -4.04
C ILE A 243 -13.21 -16.90 -3.48
N VAL A 244 -13.97 -17.98 -3.35
CA VAL A 244 -15.21 -17.98 -2.58
C VAL A 244 -14.84 -18.26 -1.14
N ILE A 245 -14.86 -17.22 -0.34
CA ILE A 245 -14.56 -17.27 1.07
C ILE A 245 -15.68 -17.99 1.83
N ASP A 246 -15.34 -19.04 2.56
CA ASP A 246 -16.23 -19.64 3.56
C ASP A 246 -16.19 -18.79 4.85
N PRO A 247 -17.31 -18.20 5.30
CA PRO A 247 -17.35 -17.30 6.45
C PRO A 247 -16.95 -17.96 7.78
N GLU A 248 -16.92 -19.30 7.89
CA GLU A 248 -16.47 -20.00 9.10
C GLU A 248 -14.97 -20.29 9.13
N SER A 249 -14.31 -20.37 7.95
CA SER A 249 -12.90 -20.73 7.81
C SER A 249 -12.02 -19.61 7.26
N TYR A 250 -12.60 -18.45 6.93
CA TYR A 250 -11.86 -17.31 6.45
C TYR A 250 -10.95 -16.71 7.53
N ASP A 251 -9.67 -16.62 7.21
CA ASP A 251 -8.79 -15.69 7.91
C ASP A 251 -9.15 -14.27 7.47
N ASN A 252 -10.02 -13.63 8.24
CA ASN A 252 -10.52 -12.27 8.02
C ASN A 252 -9.47 -11.17 8.29
N ARG A 253 -8.20 -11.54 8.21
CA ARG A 253 -7.03 -10.71 8.42
C ARG A 253 -5.91 -11.07 7.45
N SER A 254 -6.23 -11.50 6.24
CA SER A 254 -5.21 -11.84 5.24
C SER A 254 -4.65 -10.62 4.51
N THR A 255 -5.44 -9.54 4.36
CA THR A 255 -4.99 -8.28 3.74
C THR A 255 -5.92 -7.10 4.10
N ASP A 256 -5.54 -5.88 3.72
CA ASP A 256 -6.34 -4.65 3.91
C ASP A 256 -7.78 -4.71 3.39
N ALA A 257 -8.06 -5.51 2.35
CA ALA A 257 -9.42 -5.65 1.82
C ALA A 257 -10.41 -6.16 2.88
N ASP A 258 -9.96 -7.02 3.78
CA ASP A 258 -10.82 -7.82 4.66
C ASP A 258 -11.58 -6.97 5.67
N VAL A 259 -10.95 -5.90 6.15
CA VAL A 259 -11.52 -5.01 7.17
C VAL A 259 -12.75 -4.26 6.66
N PHE A 260 -12.92 -4.15 5.34
CA PHE A 260 -14.03 -3.44 4.71
C PHE A 260 -15.25 -4.35 4.47
N VAL A 261 -15.05 -5.66 4.33
CA VAL A 261 -16.10 -6.64 4.04
C VAL A 261 -17.21 -6.65 5.10
N PRO A 262 -16.92 -6.80 6.42
CA PRO A 262 -17.98 -6.87 7.44
C PRO A 262 -18.75 -5.54 7.61
N LEU A 263 -18.28 -4.46 7.00
CA LEU A 263 -18.94 -3.16 6.98
C LEU A 263 -19.95 -3.00 5.84
N GLY A 264 -20.09 -4.02 4.97
CA GLY A 264 -21.03 -4.04 3.86
C GLY A 264 -20.59 -3.23 2.64
N PHE A 265 -19.30 -2.90 2.52
CA PHE A 265 -18.76 -2.29 1.30
C PHE A 265 -18.71 -3.32 0.16
N ASN A 266 -18.76 -2.84 -1.08
CA ASN A 266 -18.46 -3.65 -2.25
C ASN A 266 -16.94 -3.64 -2.48
N VAL A 267 -16.25 -4.72 -2.13
CA VAL A 267 -14.79 -4.77 -2.01
C VAL A 267 -14.21 -5.72 -3.06
N ILE A 268 -13.00 -5.48 -3.56
CA ILE A 268 -12.18 -6.51 -4.20
C ILE A 268 -10.82 -6.47 -3.50
N GLY A 269 -10.42 -7.60 -2.92
CA GLY A 269 -9.00 -7.88 -2.70
C GLY A 269 -8.47 -8.56 -3.95
N ALA A 270 -7.30 -8.16 -4.43
CA ALA A 270 -6.72 -8.78 -5.63
C ALA A 270 -5.18 -8.84 -5.55
N GLY A 271 -4.63 -9.95 -6.04
CA GLY A 271 -3.21 -10.24 -5.94
C GLY A 271 -2.78 -11.37 -6.87
N GLU A 272 -1.55 -11.82 -6.69
CA GLU A 272 -1.08 -13.11 -7.18
C GLU A 272 -1.82 -14.27 -6.51
N CYS A 273 -1.66 -15.48 -7.05
CA CYS A 273 -2.49 -16.65 -6.75
C CYS A 273 -2.12 -17.37 -5.44
N TYR A 274 -2.17 -16.64 -4.31
CA TYR A 274 -1.83 -17.10 -2.97
C TYR A 274 -2.59 -18.35 -2.55
N TYR A 275 -3.93 -18.33 -2.59
CA TYR A 275 -4.73 -19.50 -2.17
C TYR A 275 -4.68 -20.67 -3.17
N HIS A 276 -4.20 -20.43 -4.38
CA HIS A 276 -3.98 -21.47 -5.39
C HIS A 276 -2.54 -22.01 -5.40
N GLY A 277 -1.69 -21.56 -4.48
CA GLY A 277 -0.32 -22.06 -4.32
C GLY A 277 0.68 -21.55 -5.36
N ASP A 278 0.34 -20.48 -6.08
CA ASP A 278 1.26 -19.77 -6.96
C ASP A 278 1.47 -18.33 -6.47
N SER A 279 2.17 -18.23 -5.35
CA SER A 279 2.55 -16.94 -4.74
C SER A 279 4.02 -16.95 -4.35
N ASN A 280 4.56 -15.74 -4.24
CA ASN A 280 5.91 -15.39 -3.87
C ASN A 280 6.39 -16.22 -2.67
N PRO A 281 7.37 -17.12 -2.86
CA PRO A 281 7.92 -17.93 -1.78
C PRO A 281 8.83 -17.13 -0.83
N TYR A 282 9.02 -15.84 -1.08
CA TYR A 282 9.91 -14.96 -0.32
C TYR A 282 9.19 -13.98 0.62
N LYS A 283 7.85 -14.04 0.73
CA LYS A 283 7.07 -13.19 1.65
C LYS A 283 7.69 -13.17 3.05
N ASP A 284 7.72 -12.00 3.69
CA ASP A 284 8.27 -11.78 5.04
C ASP A 284 9.74 -12.19 5.21
N SER A 285 10.52 -12.22 4.13
CA SER A 285 11.92 -12.61 4.18
C SER A 285 12.84 -11.57 3.55
N PRO A 286 14.14 -11.56 3.91
CA PRO A 286 15.17 -10.76 3.24
C PRO A 286 15.32 -11.01 1.74
N ASN A 287 14.70 -12.07 1.20
CA ASN A 287 14.77 -12.44 -0.21
C ASN A 287 13.65 -11.83 -1.06
N ASP A 288 12.64 -11.19 -0.46
CA ASP A 288 11.63 -10.43 -1.21
C ASP A 288 12.22 -9.14 -1.78
N THR A 289 12.97 -9.31 -2.86
CA THR A 289 13.88 -8.32 -3.44
C THR A 289 13.44 -7.94 -4.84
N PHE A 290 13.86 -6.76 -5.30
CA PHE A 290 13.56 -6.23 -6.63
C PHE A 290 13.78 -7.23 -7.77
N ASP A 291 14.87 -8.00 -7.71
CA ASP A 291 15.25 -8.94 -8.77
C ASP A 291 14.33 -10.19 -8.83
N LYS A 292 13.39 -10.33 -7.87
CA LYS A 292 12.35 -11.39 -7.86
C LYS A 292 11.05 -10.97 -8.50
N VAL A 293 10.83 -9.67 -8.70
CA VAL A 293 9.58 -9.15 -9.26
C VAL A 293 9.45 -9.55 -10.72
N ASN A 294 8.37 -10.24 -11.06
CA ASN A 294 7.90 -10.44 -12.43
C ASN A 294 7.20 -9.17 -12.92
N PHE A 295 7.99 -8.27 -13.53
CA PHE A 295 7.48 -6.99 -14.02
C PHE A 295 6.51 -7.08 -15.20
N GLU A 296 6.59 -8.15 -16.00
CA GLU A 296 5.63 -8.37 -17.09
C GLU A 296 4.26 -8.76 -16.53
N TYR A 297 4.25 -9.59 -15.48
CA TYR A 297 3.03 -9.91 -14.73
C TYR A 297 2.43 -8.67 -14.07
N LEU A 298 3.24 -7.88 -13.33
CA LEU A 298 2.80 -6.61 -12.75
C LEU A 298 2.17 -5.67 -13.78
N LEU A 299 2.79 -5.54 -14.96
CA LEU A 299 2.28 -4.71 -16.05
C LEU A 299 0.94 -5.24 -16.58
N SER A 300 0.83 -6.57 -16.74
CA SER A 300 -0.41 -7.25 -17.13
C SER A 300 -1.55 -6.95 -16.15
N CYS A 301 -1.31 -7.15 -14.85
CA CYS A 301 -2.27 -6.84 -13.79
C CYS A 301 -2.66 -5.36 -13.79
N SER A 302 -1.68 -4.46 -13.92
CA SER A 302 -1.92 -3.01 -13.93
C SER A 302 -2.80 -2.56 -15.10
N ASN A 303 -2.61 -3.13 -16.28
CA ASN A 303 -3.44 -2.84 -17.46
C ASN A 303 -4.85 -3.41 -17.33
N LEU A 304 -5.00 -4.60 -16.77
CA LEU A 304 -6.31 -5.18 -16.47
C LEU A 304 -7.10 -4.31 -15.49
N ILE A 305 -6.46 -3.91 -14.39
CA ILE A 305 -7.09 -3.07 -13.39
C ILE A 305 -7.43 -1.69 -13.95
N GLU A 306 -6.56 -1.09 -14.77
CA GLU A 306 -6.86 0.19 -15.44
C GLU A 306 -8.15 0.12 -16.26
N ASP A 307 -8.32 -0.92 -17.07
CA ASP A 307 -9.53 -1.13 -17.89
C ASP A 307 -10.78 -1.28 -17.00
N ILE A 308 -10.68 -2.11 -15.95
CA ILE A 308 -11.79 -2.33 -15.01
C ILE A 308 -12.20 -1.03 -14.30
N ILE A 309 -11.24 -0.31 -13.71
CA ILE A 309 -11.55 0.91 -12.98
C ILE A 309 -12.04 2.00 -13.94
N THR A 310 -11.50 2.08 -15.17
CA THR A 310 -12.03 2.97 -16.21
C THR A 310 -13.52 2.72 -16.44
N LYS A 311 -13.93 1.45 -16.59
CA LYS A 311 -15.34 1.07 -16.76
C LYS A 311 -16.20 1.47 -15.55
N ILE A 312 -15.69 1.34 -14.33
CA ILE A 312 -16.43 1.73 -13.10
C ILE A 312 -16.65 3.24 -13.05
N ILE A 313 -15.62 4.03 -13.36
CA ILE A 313 -15.67 5.49 -13.18
C ILE A 313 -16.37 6.22 -14.32
N ILE A 314 -16.59 5.61 -15.50
CA ILE A 314 -17.31 6.25 -16.61
C ILE A 314 -18.83 6.02 -16.58
N GLN A 315 -19.29 5.08 -15.77
CA GLN A 315 -20.71 4.84 -15.47
C GLN A 315 -21.21 6.01 -14.61
#